data_AF-A0A6P1DRU0-F1
#
_entry.id   AF-A0A6P1DRU0-F1
#
_cell.length_a   1.000
_cell.length_b   1.000
_cell.length_c   1.000
_cell.angle_alpha   90.00
_cell.angle_beta   90.00
_cell.angle_gamma   90.00
#
_symmetry.space_group_name_H-M   'P 1'
#
loop_
_entity.id
_entity.type
_entity.pdbx_description
1 polymer ?
#
loop_
_entity_poly.entity_id
_entity_poly.type
_entity_poly.pdbx_seq_one_letter_code
_entity_poly.pdbx_strand_id
1 'polypeptide(L)'
;TIEQFIIIHKIERIKELINYGELNITEIAWKMNYSSVAHLSNQFKKVTGLSPSHFKQMKDKRRSPIEEIGNQISDESGAHNKN
;
A
#
# COMPACT_ATOMS: atom_id res chain seq x y z
N THR A 1 -11.63 -23.75 -0.79
CA THR A 1 -10.85 -24.91 -1.27
C THR A 1 -9.38 -24.74 -0.90
N ILE A 2 -8.55 -25.77 -1.05
CA ILE A 2 -7.09 -25.69 -0.79
C ILE A 2 -6.44 -24.60 -1.66
N GLU A 3 -6.89 -24.44 -2.91
CA GLU A 3 -6.41 -23.39 -3.81
C GLU A 3 -6.64 -21.97 -3.24
N GLN A 4 -7.83 -21.71 -2.69
CA GLN A 4 -8.13 -20.42 -2.05
C GLN A 4 -7.22 -20.18 -0.84
N PHE A 5 -6.91 -21.22 -0.06
CA PHE A 5 -5.99 -21.11 1.06
C PHE A 5 -4.58 -20.72 0.60
N ILE A 6 -4.07 -21.36 -0.46
CA ILE A 6 -2.77 -21.03 -1.06
C ILE A 6 -2.74 -19.59 -1.57
N ILE A 7 -3.80 -19.16 -2.26
CA ILE A 7 -3.91 -17.79 -2.77
C ILE A 7 -3.84 -16.79 -1.61
N ILE A 8 -4.64 -16.99 -0.55
CA ILE A 8 -4.66 -16.09 0.61
C ILE A 8 -3.26 -16.01 1.25
N HIS A 9 -2.59 -17.14 1.46
CA HIS A 9 -1.23 -17.16 2.02
C HIS A 9 -0.21 -16.46 1.13
N LYS A 10 -0.30 -16.64 -0.19
CA LYS A 10 0.53 -15.89 -1.14
C LYS A 10 0.29 -14.39 -1.04
N ILE A 11 -0.95 -13.96 -0.91
CA ILE A 11 -1.30 -12.53 -0.78
C ILE A 11 -0.74 -11.95 0.53
N GLU A 12 -0.88 -12.64 1.66
CA GLU A 12 -0.28 -12.17 2.92
C GLU A 12 1.24 -12.03 2.81
N ARG A 13 1.92 -13.01 2.19
CA ARG A 13 3.35 -12.92 1.95
C ARG A 13 3.75 -11.74 1.04
N ILE A 14 2.95 -11.44 0.02
CA ILE A 14 3.19 -10.27 -0.84
C ILE A 14 3.04 -8.97 -0.05
N LYS A 15 2.03 -8.86 0.83
CA LYS A 15 1.85 -7.68 1.68
C LYS A 15 3.06 -7.46 2.58
N GLU A 16 3.58 -8.53 3.20
CA GLU A 16 4.80 -8.47 3.99
C GLU A 16 5.99 -7.95 3.18
N LEU A 17 6.23 -8.52 1.99
CA LEU A 17 7.34 -8.11 1.12
C LEU A 17 7.23 -6.64 0.70
N ILE A 18 6.02 -6.17 0.37
CA ILE A 18 5.78 -4.74 0.09
C ILE A 18 6.03 -3.90 1.35
N ASN A 19 5.66 -4.39 2.52
CA ASN A 19 5.87 -3.69 3.78
C ASN A 19 7.35 -3.60 4.18
N TYR A 20 8.16 -4.61 3.89
CA TYR A 20 9.61 -4.51 4.08
C TYR A 20 10.22 -3.45 3.17
N GLY A 21 9.74 -3.34 1.92
CA GLY A 21 10.14 -2.29 0.99
C GLY A 21 11.49 -2.51 0.31
N GLU A 22 12.15 -3.64 0.58
CA GLU A 22 13.42 -4.04 -0.04
C GLU A 22 13.26 -4.45 -1.51
N LEU A 23 12.06 -4.88 -1.90
CA LEU A 23 11.77 -5.35 -3.25
C LEU A 23 10.72 -4.47 -3.95
N ASN A 24 10.88 -4.30 -5.26
CA ASN A 24 9.86 -3.73 -6.12
C ASN A 24 8.80 -4.79 -6.52
N ILE A 25 7.67 -4.34 -7.07
CA ILE A 25 6.54 -5.24 -7.40
C ILE A 25 6.94 -6.30 -8.44
N THR A 26 7.84 -5.96 -9.36
CA THR A 26 8.36 -6.89 -10.37
C THR A 26 9.18 -8.01 -9.73
N GLU A 27 10.11 -7.67 -8.83
CA GLU A 27 10.92 -8.64 -8.09
C GLU A 27 10.05 -9.54 -7.21
N ILE A 28 9.02 -8.98 -6.57
CA ILE A 28 8.07 -9.76 -5.78
C ILE A 28 7.30 -10.75 -6.66
N ALA A 29 6.89 -10.35 -7.87
CA ALA A 29 6.22 -11.26 -8.80
C ALA A 29 7.10 -12.46 -9.17
N TRP A 30 8.37 -12.22 -9.48
CA TRP A 30 9.34 -13.28 -9.77
C TRP A 30 9.60 -14.16 -8.55
N LYS A 31 9.79 -13.57 -7.36
CA LYS A 31 10.03 -14.31 -6.10
C LYS A 31 8.85 -15.21 -5.70
N MET A 32 7.64 -14.80 -6.02
CA MET A 32 6.40 -15.54 -5.70
C MET A 32 5.97 -16.50 -6.82
N ASN A 33 6.83 -16.70 -7.83
CA ASN A 33 6.63 -17.55 -9.00
C ASN A 33 5.35 -17.22 -9.79
N TYR A 34 5.10 -15.92 -10.03
CA TYR A 34 4.10 -15.52 -11.00
C TYR A 34 4.69 -15.46 -12.41
N SER A 35 3.90 -15.86 -13.39
CA SER A 35 4.26 -15.78 -14.81
C SER A 35 4.41 -14.35 -15.33
N SER A 36 3.79 -13.37 -14.66
CA SER A 36 3.90 -11.96 -14.98
C SER A 36 3.48 -11.07 -13.82
N VAL A 37 3.92 -9.81 -13.86
CA VAL A 37 3.48 -8.76 -12.91
C VAL A 37 1.97 -8.52 -13.01
N ALA A 38 1.40 -8.64 -14.20
CA ALA A 38 -0.04 -8.51 -14.43
C ALA A 38 -0.84 -9.61 -13.71
N HIS A 39 -0.35 -10.86 -13.74
CA HIS A 39 -1.00 -11.97 -13.03
C HIS A 39 -0.98 -11.75 -11.52
N LEU A 40 0.17 -11.37 -10.94
CA LEU A 40 0.24 -10.99 -9.53
C LEU A 40 -0.74 -9.85 -9.22
N SER A 41 -0.74 -8.79 -10.03
CA SER A 41 -1.58 -7.60 -9.80
C SER A 41 -3.07 -7.94 -9.81
N ASN A 42 -3.51 -8.77 -10.75
CA ASN A 42 -4.91 -9.19 -10.84
C ASN A 42 -5.32 -10.05 -9.63
N GLN A 43 -4.48 -11.02 -9.25
CA GLN A 43 -4.77 -11.87 -8.09
C GLN A 43 -4.79 -11.07 -6.78
N PHE A 44 -3.79 -10.20 -6.59
CA PHE A 44 -3.70 -9.33 -5.43
C PHE A 44 -4.90 -8.38 -5.32
N LYS A 45 -5.32 -7.76 -6.43
CA LYS A 45 -6.50 -6.89 -6.48
C LYS A 45 -7.79 -7.66 -6.19
N LYS A 46 -7.92 -8.88 -6.71
CA LYS A 46 -9.10 -9.72 -6.48
C LYS A 46 -9.29 -10.05 -5.00
N VAL A 47 -8.21 -10.21 -4.24
CA VAL A 47 -8.25 -10.57 -2.81
C VAL A 47 -8.27 -9.34 -1.90
N THR A 48 -7.50 -8.30 -2.22
CA THR A 48 -7.32 -7.13 -1.34
C THR A 48 -8.19 -5.92 -1.71
N GLY A 49 -8.79 -5.92 -2.90
CA GLY A 49 -9.50 -4.76 -3.47
C GLY A 49 -8.59 -3.68 -4.06
N LEU A 50 -7.27 -3.75 -3.84
CA LEU A 50 -6.30 -2.72 -4.22
C LEU A 50 -5.23 -3.29 -5.15
N SER A 51 -4.63 -2.45 -6.00
CA SER A 51 -3.44 -2.87 -6.74
C SER A 51 -2.22 -2.91 -5.81
N PRO A 52 -1.21 -3.77 -6.08
CA PRO A 52 0.02 -3.81 -5.28
C PRO A 52 0.72 -2.45 -5.18
N SER A 53 0.76 -1.69 -6.28
CA SER A 53 1.37 -0.36 -6.32
C SER A 53 0.60 0.65 -5.46
N HIS A 54 -0.74 0.60 -5.48
CA HIS A 54 -1.56 1.45 -4.63
C HIS A 54 -1.38 1.10 -3.15
N PHE A 55 -1.36 -0.19 -2.83
CA PHE A 55 -1.06 -0.69 -1.48
C PHE A 55 0.32 -0.20 -0.98
N LYS A 56 1.33 -0.23 -1.84
CA LYS A 56 2.67 0.30 -1.53
C LYS A 56 2.64 1.79 -1.18
N GLN A 57 1.97 2.61 -1.98
CA GLN A 57 1.88 4.07 -1.75
C GLN A 57 1.15 4.44 -0.45
N MET A 58 0.17 3.63 -0.02
CA MET A 58 -0.56 3.88 1.22
C MET A 58 0.32 3.72 2.48
N LYS A 59 1.40 2.94 2.39
CA LYS A 59 2.37 2.79 3.50
C LYS A 59 3.15 4.07 3.74
N ASP A 60 3.59 4.74 2.68
CA ASP A 60 4.46 5.92 2.79
C ASP A 60 3.73 7.09 3.46
N LYS A 61 2.39 7.15 3.35
CA LYS A 61 1.56 8.19 3.99
C LYS A 61 1.33 7.99 5.49
N ARG A 62 1.74 6.86 6.08
CA ARG A 62 1.49 6.58 7.52
C ARG A 62 2.57 7.14 8.46
N ARG A 63 3.63 7.76 7.91
CA ARG A 63 4.67 8.46 8.69
C ARG A 63 4.82 9.88 8.17
N SER A 64 3.97 10.79 8.63
CA SER A 64 4.29 12.21 8.61
C SER A 64 5.34 12.46 9.70
N PRO A 65 6.45 13.17 9.40
CA PRO A 65 7.31 13.71 10.44
C PRO A 65 6.47 14.52 11.43
N ILE A 66 6.78 14.43 12.74
CA ILE A 66 6.07 15.19 13.79
C ILE A 66 6.04 16.70 13.49
N GLU A 67 7.04 17.18 12.76
CA GLU A 67 7.22 18.56 12.31
C GLU A 67 6.12 19.03 11.33
N GLU A 68 5.49 18.11 10.58
CA GLU A 68 4.50 18.44 9.56
C GLU A 68 3.08 18.64 10.13
N ILE A 69 2.85 18.20 11.38
CA ILE A 69 1.55 18.30 12.07
C ILE A 69 1.30 19.74 12.56
N GLY A 70 2.35 20.48 12.91
CA GLY A 70 2.25 21.86 13.42
C GLY A 70 1.83 22.90 12.37
N ASN A 71 2.13 22.65 11.09
CA ASN A 71 1.85 23.60 10.00
C ASN A 71 0.41 23.60 9.49
N GLN A 72 -0.46 22.70 9.97
CA GLN A 72 -1.86 22.66 9.55
C GLN A 72 -2.80 23.42 10.51
N ILE A 73 -2.31 23.81 11.70
CA ILE A 73 -3.12 24.45 12.75
C ILE A 73 -3.05 25.99 12.67
N SER A 74 -2.08 26.56 11.93
CA SER A 74 -1.88 28.02 11.83
C SER A 74 -2.90 28.75 10.96
N ASP A 75 -3.61 28.04 10.06
CA ASP A 75 -4.39 28.69 9.02
C ASP A 75 -5.87 28.92 9.38
N GLU A 76 -6.35 28.39 10.52
CA GLU A 76 -7.74 28.58 10.96
C GLU A 76 -7.96 29.79 11.90
N SER A 77 -6.90 30.51 12.29
CA SER A 77 -7.01 31.66 13.20
C SER A 77 -7.39 33.00 12.52
N GLY A 78 -7.86 32.97 11.27
CA GLY A 78 -8.04 34.16 10.44
C GLY A 78 -9.48 34.56 10.08
N ALA A 79 -10.52 33.96 10.66
CA ALA A 79 -11.91 34.24 10.27
C ALA A 79 -12.82 34.67 11.44
N HIS A 80 -12.47 35.78 12.10
CA HIS A 80 -13.44 36.61 12.80
C HIS A 80 -13.08 38.09 12.60
N ASN A 81 -13.79 38.75 11.68
CA ASN A 81 -14.23 40.15 11.70
C ASN A 81 -14.29 40.73 10.28
N LYS A 82 -15.52 40.91 9.77
CA LYS A 82 -16.06 42.13 9.12
C LYS A 82 -17.29 41.76 8.27
N ASN A 83 -18.47 41.79 8.89
CA ASN A 83 -19.63 42.60 8.45
C ASN A 83 -20.73 42.54 9.52
#